data_AF-A0A7J2MWG5-F1
#
_entry.id   AF-A0A7J2MWG5-F1
#
_cell.length_a   1.000
_cell.length_b   1.000
_cell.length_c   1.000
_cell.angle_alpha   90.00
_cell.angle_beta   90.00
_cell.angle_gamma   90.00
#
_symmetry.space_group_name_H-M   'P 1'
#
loop_
_entity.id
_entity.type
_entity.pdbx_description
1 polymer ?
#
loop_
_entity_poly.entity_id
_entity_poly.type
_entity_poly.pdbx_seq_one_letter_code
_entity_poly.pdbx_strand_id
1 'polypeptide(L)'
;VEKYPKCKKVIEILFQDPEINALLEQANRVSIGRLGYNDHGPVHAKIVVLNSLKIYEILREKFEANILKEKIGSEEDVLVVLCLGSYLHDIGVSITRDLHEILGVILVKEKVKEILTSLYDIEKASKMLPIVLECIACHMGNLQATSLEARIVEVSDGTDITKGRARIPFHIGKEDIHKFSALAINEIKIMKGEEKPIKILVEMDDSAGIFQIEETLLKKVKGANFEDLVEVIAHVEGKGEFTYP
;
A
#
# COMPACT_ATOMS: atom_id res chain seq x y z
N VAL A 1 4.53 -16.41 -2.92
CA VAL A 1 4.84 -16.10 -4.34
C VAL A 1 5.61 -17.20 -5.08
N GLU A 2 6.26 -18.17 -4.41
CA GLU A 2 7.08 -19.20 -5.09
C GLU A 2 6.32 -20.05 -6.12
N LYS A 3 5.03 -20.31 -5.89
CA LYS A 3 4.14 -21.01 -6.83
C LYS A 3 3.69 -20.17 -8.04
N TYR A 4 4.09 -18.90 -8.10
CA TYR A 4 3.68 -17.91 -9.11
C TYR A 4 4.90 -17.31 -9.82
N PRO A 5 5.44 -17.97 -10.87
CA PRO A 5 6.69 -17.59 -11.52
C PRO A 5 6.70 -16.17 -12.12
N LYS A 6 5.59 -15.68 -12.68
CA LYS A 6 5.51 -14.31 -13.22
C LYS A 6 5.51 -13.29 -12.10
N CYS A 7 4.74 -13.53 -11.03
CA CYS A 7 4.74 -12.66 -9.85
C CYS A 7 6.14 -12.59 -9.22
N LYS A 8 6.83 -13.73 -9.09
CA LYS A 8 8.22 -13.78 -8.62
C LYS A 8 9.15 -12.95 -9.52
N LYS A 9 9.06 -13.13 -10.85
CA LYS A 9 9.87 -12.36 -11.81
C LYS A 9 9.60 -10.85 -11.73
N VAL A 10 8.35 -10.42 -11.54
CA VAL A 10 8.00 -9.01 -11.33
C VAL A 10 8.65 -8.45 -10.07
N ILE A 11 8.58 -9.18 -8.95
CA ILE A 11 9.23 -8.76 -7.70
C ILE A 11 10.75 -8.64 -7.88
N GLU A 12 11.38 -9.59 -8.58
CA GLU A 12 12.81 -9.53 -8.88
C GLU A 12 13.17 -8.28 -9.71
N ILE A 13 12.40 -7.99 -10.76
CA ILE A 13 12.57 -6.79 -11.58
C ILE A 13 12.43 -5.53 -10.70
N LEU A 14 11.33 -5.40 -9.96
CA LEU A 14 11.04 -4.23 -9.12
C LEU A 14 12.14 -3.96 -8.08
N PHE A 15 12.71 -5.01 -7.48
CA PHE A 15 13.71 -4.87 -6.43
C PHE A 15 15.11 -4.57 -6.96
N GLN A 16 15.39 -4.94 -8.21
CA GLN A 16 16.72 -4.82 -8.82
C GLN A 16 16.81 -3.70 -9.86
N ASP A 17 15.68 -3.15 -10.31
CA ASP A 17 15.66 -2.08 -11.31
C ASP A 17 16.31 -0.80 -10.73
N PRO A 18 17.39 -0.30 -11.34
CA PRO A 18 18.14 0.84 -10.82
C PRO A 18 17.37 2.16 -10.94
N GLU A 19 16.48 2.29 -11.93
CA GLU A 19 15.67 3.50 -12.14
C GLU A 19 14.60 3.60 -11.05
N ILE A 20 13.86 2.51 -10.80
CA ILE A 20 12.86 2.44 -9.73
C ILE A 20 13.51 2.71 -8.36
N ASN A 21 14.64 2.06 -8.07
CA ASN A 21 15.34 2.25 -6.81
C ASN A 21 15.85 3.70 -6.62
N ALA A 22 16.36 4.34 -7.68
CA ALA A 22 16.76 5.74 -7.63
C ALA A 22 15.58 6.69 -7.37
N LEU A 23 14.42 6.42 -7.98
CA LEU A 23 13.20 7.21 -7.75
C LEU A 23 12.68 7.06 -6.31
N LEU A 24 12.65 5.85 -5.76
CA LEU A 24 12.26 5.62 -4.36
C LEU A 24 13.25 6.24 -3.36
N GLU A 25 14.55 6.21 -3.66
CA GLU A 25 15.54 6.92 -2.85
C GLU A 25 15.31 8.45 -2.90
N GLN A 26 15.01 8.97 -4.09
CA GLN A 26 14.67 10.37 -4.27
C GLN A 26 13.36 10.76 -3.55
N ALA A 27 12.34 9.89 -3.53
CA ALA A 27 11.13 10.06 -2.73
C ALA A 27 11.46 10.22 -1.24
N ASN A 28 12.37 9.40 -0.71
CA ASN A 28 12.85 9.54 0.66
C ASN A 28 13.60 10.86 0.90
N ARG A 29 14.41 11.33 -0.04
CA ARG A 29 15.07 12.65 0.06
C ARG A 29 14.04 13.78 0.16
N VAL A 30 12.95 13.70 -0.60
CA VAL A 30 11.84 14.67 -0.52
C VAL A 30 11.11 14.54 0.80
N SER A 31 10.61 13.34 1.12
CA SER A 31 9.78 13.11 2.30
C SER A 31 10.52 13.40 3.62
N ILE A 32 11.64 12.69 3.86
CA ILE A 32 12.38 12.79 5.12
C ILE A 32 13.23 14.05 5.12
N GLY A 33 14.00 14.26 4.05
CA GLY A 33 15.03 15.30 4.00
C GLY A 33 14.46 16.72 3.88
N ARG A 34 13.48 16.93 3.00
CA ARG A 34 12.92 18.28 2.73
C ARG A 34 11.71 18.59 3.59
N LEU A 35 10.86 17.60 3.85
CA LEU A 35 9.54 17.82 4.45
C LEU A 35 9.42 17.32 5.90
N GLY A 36 10.33 16.45 6.35
CA GLY A 36 10.32 15.90 7.71
C GLY A 36 9.23 14.86 7.97
N TYR A 37 8.72 14.21 6.91
CA TYR A 37 7.74 13.11 6.98
C TYR A 37 8.43 11.73 7.05
N ASN A 38 7.62 10.68 7.20
CA ASN A 38 8.07 9.29 7.29
C ASN A 38 8.66 8.76 5.96
N ASP A 39 9.30 7.58 6.04
CA ASP A 39 9.86 6.87 4.89
C ASP A 39 8.78 6.53 3.86
N HIS A 40 9.04 6.88 2.60
CA HIS A 40 8.26 6.49 1.40
C HIS A 40 9.21 5.82 0.39
N GLY A 41 10.15 5.03 0.90
CA GLY A 41 11.24 4.41 0.13
C GLY A 41 11.01 2.92 -0.14
N PRO A 42 12.08 2.18 -0.48
CA PRO A 42 11.96 0.76 -0.82
C PRO A 42 11.45 -0.13 0.32
N VAL A 43 11.63 0.27 1.58
CA VAL A 43 11.11 -0.50 2.73
C VAL A 43 9.59 -0.36 2.80
N HIS A 44 9.08 0.86 2.69
CA HIS A 44 7.65 1.15 2.55
C HIS A 44 7.00 0.33 1.44
N ALA A 45 7.50 0.47 0.22
CA ALA A 45 6.96 -0.21 -0.95
C ALA A 45 6.88 -1.74 -0.76
N LYS A 46 7.88 -2.35 -0.12
CA LYS A 46 7.88 -3.80 0.18
C LYS A 46 6.81 -4.21 1.19
N ILE A 47 6.56 -3.39 2.20
CA ILE A 47 5.53 -3.66 3.21
C ILE A 47 4.14 -3.56 2.57
N VAL A 48 3.90 -2.54 1.75
CA VAL A 48 2.62 -2.39 1.04
C VAL A 48 2.39 -3.57 0.07
N VAL A 49 3.42 -4.03 -0.64
CA VAL A 49 3.34 -5.28 -1.44
C VAL A 49 2.98 -6.49 -0.58
N LEU A 50 3.64 -6.67 0.57
CA LEU A 50 3.35 -7.80 1.45
C LEU A 50 1.90 -7.75 1.96
N ASN A 51 1.43 -6.58 2.35
CA ASN A 51 0.12 -6.40 2.94
C ASN A 51 -0.99 -6.53 1.89
N SER A 52 -0.78 -6.06 0.66
CA SER A 52 -1.74 -6.25 -0.43
C SER A 52 -1.91 -7.71 -0.81
N LEU A 53 -0.82 -8.48 -0.82
CA LEU A 53 -0.87 -9.93 -1.05
C LEU A 53 -1.60 -10.66 0.10
N LYS A 54 -1.38 -10.27 1.36
CA LYS A 54 -2.10 -10.85 2.51
C LYS A 54 -3.60 -10.55 2.47
N ILE A 55 -3.96 -9.30 2.22
CA ILE A 55 -5.36 -8.87 2.10
C ILE A 55 -6.05 -9.62 0.96
N TYR A 56 -5.39 -9.72 -0.20
CA TYR A 56 -5.95 -10.45 -1.32
C TYR A 56 -6.14 -11.93 -1.02
N GLU A 57 -5.18 -12.58 -0.36
CA GLU A 57 -5.30 -13.99 0.03
C GLU A 57 -6.51 -14.26 0.95
N ILE A 58 -6.89 -13.29 1.78
CA ILE A 58 -8.10 -13.37 2.60
C ILE A 58 -9.36 -13.14 1.75
N LEU A 59 -9.36 -12.12 0.89
CA LEU A 59 -10.54 -11.70 0.13
C LEU A 59 -10.90 -12.65 -1.01
N ARG A 60 -9.91 -13.27 -1.67
CA ARG A 60 -10.11 -14.16 -2.83
C ARG A 60 -11.01 -15.37 -2.57
N GLU A 61 -11.26 -15.71 -1.30
CA GLU A 61 -12.20 -16.78 -0.95
C GLU A 61 -13.66 -16.41 -1.23
N LYS A 62 -14.00 -15.11 -1.19
CA LYS A 62 -15.38 -14.61 -1.28
C LYS A 62 -15.57 -13.54 -2.37
N PHE A 63 -14.49 -12.87 -2.77
CA PHE A 63 -14.52 -11.76 -3.70
C PHE A 63 -13.60 -12.04 -4.88
N GLU A 64 -14.15 -11.85 -6.08
CA GLU A 64 -13.39 -12.00 -7.31
C GLU A 64 -12.76 -10.66 -7.72
N ALA A 65 -11.47 -10.68 -8.05
CA ALA A 65 -10.71 -9.53 -8.53
C ALA A 65 -11.11 -9.11 -9.97
N ASN A 66 -10.86 -7.87 -10.36
CA ASN A 66 -11.29 -7.37 -11.67
C ASN A 66 -10.58 -8.07 -12.83
N ILE A 67 -9.29 -8.40 -12.69
CA ILE A 67 -8.55 -9.19 -13.67
C ILE A 67 -9.27 -10.52 -14.01
N LEU A 68 -9.90 -11.14 -13.01
CA LEU A 68 -10.67 -12.39 -13.17
C LEU A 68 -12.08 -12.12 -13.71
N LYS A 69 -12.84 -11.22 -13.07
CA LYS A 69 -14.21 -10.84 -13.46
C LYS A 69 -14.30 -10.42 -14.93
N GLU A 70 -13.31 -9.67 -15.39
CA GLU A 70 -13.24 -9.11 -16.74
C GLU A 70 -12.54 -10.05 -17.73
N LYS A 71 -12.15 -11.26 -17.29
CA LYS A 71 -11.49 -12.30 -18.09
C LYS A 71 -10.20 -11.81 -18.76
N ILE A 72 -9.47 -10.92 -18.09
CA ILE A 72 -8.17 -10.40 -18.55
C ILE A 72 -7.08 -11.44 -18.28
N GLY A 73 -7.15 -12.13 -17.16
CA GLY A 73 -6.07 -12.99 -16.71
C GLY A 73 -6.45 -14.04 -15.69
N SER A 74 -5.41 -14.64 -15.13
CA SER A 74 -5.48 -15.63 -14.06
C SER A 74 -5.23 -14.97 -12.71
N GLU A 75 -5.35 -15.78 -11.66
CA GLU A 75 -5.01 -15.40 -10.29
C GLU A 75 -3.59 -14.82 -10.17
N GLU A 76 -2.63 -15.42 -10.89
CA GLU A 76 -1.24 -14.93 -10.89
C GLU A 76 -1.14 -13.51 -11.45
N ASP A 77 -1.98 -13.18 -12.44
CA ASP A 77 -1.98 -11.87 -13.06
C ASP A 77 -2.56 -10.80 -12.11
N VAL A 78 -3.46 -11.18 -11.19
CA VAL A 78 -3.91 -10.32 -10.07
C VAL A 78 -2.73 -9.99 -9.16
N LEU A 79 -1.93 -10.98 -8.79
CA LEU A 79 -0.75 -10.77 -7.94
C LEU A 79 0.28 -9.86 -8.61
N VAL A 80 0.45 -10.00 -9.93
CA VAL A 80 1.32 -9.11 -10.71
C VAL A 80 0.83 -7.66 -10.63
N VAL A 81 -0.48 -7.42 -10.78
CA VAL A 81 -1.06 -6.08 -10.64
C VAL A 81 -0.84 -5.53 -9.24
N LEU A 82 -1.14 -6.31 -8.20
CA LEU A 82 -0.95 -5.89 -6.81
C LEU A 82 0.50 -5.57 -6.50
N CYS A 83 1.46 -6.38 -6.97
CA CYS A 83 2.89 -6.11 -6.77
C CYS A 83 3.34 -4.83 -7.47
N LEU A 84 2.95 -4.62 -8.73
CA LEU A 84 3.32 -3.41 -9.48
C LEU A 84 2.70 -2.16 -8.86
N GLY A 85 1.37 -2.18 -8.61
CA GLY A 85 0.64 -1.06 -8.04
C GLY A 85 1.17 -0.70 -6.66
N SER A 86 1.32 -1.69 -5.76
CA SER A 86 1.80 -1.46 -4.40
C SER A 86 3.24 -0.97 -4.35
N TYR A 87 4.14 -1.48 -5.18
CA TYR A 87 5.55 -1.11 -5.09
C TYR A 87 5.84 0.29 -5.67
N LEU A 88 5.03 0.73 -6.62
CA LEU A 88 5.25 1.96 -7.39
C LEU A 88 4.35 3.12 -6.96
N HIS A 89 3.37 2.89 -6.07
CA HIS A 89 2.32 3.88 -5.74
C HIS A 89 2.86 5.25 -5.32
N ASP A 90 3.98 5.25 -4.58
CA ASP A 90 4.57 6.44 -3.97
C ASP A 90 5.68 7.09 -4.81
N ILE A 91 6.00 6.57 -6.01
CA ILE A 91 7.12 7.09 -6.81
C ILE A 91 6.99 8.59 -7.12
N GLY A 92 5.77 9.12 -7.22
CA GLY A 92 5.53 10.55 -7.44
C GLY A 92 6.08 11.45 -6.34
N VAL A 93 6.29 10.93 -5.12
CA VAL A 93 6.90 11.67 -4.00
C VAL A 93 8.33 12.11 -4.32
N SER A 94 8.99 11.45 -5.27
CA SER A 94 10.30 11.89 -5.81
C SER A 94 10.29 13.31 -6.38
N ILE A 95 9.11 13.80 -6.78
CA ILE A 95 8.88 15.16 -7.29
C ILE A 95 8.36 16.07 -6.18
N THR A 96 7.19 15.76 -5.62
CA THR A 96 6.48 16.51 -4.57
C THR A 96 5.48 15.58 -3.87
N ARG A 97 4.98 15.95 -2.68
CA ARG A 97 3.85 15.24 -2.06
C ARG A 97 2.50 15.64 -2.66
N ASP A 98 2.38 16.83 -3.20
CA ASP A 98 1.11 17.29 -3.79
C ASP A 98 0.86 16.58 -5.12
N LEU A 99 -0.30 15.93 -5.25
CA LEU A 99 -0.70 15.19 -6.46
C LEU A 99 0.29 14.08 -6.86
N HIS A 100 1.04 13.53 -5.90
CA HIS A 100 2.06 12.51 -6.16
C HIS A 100 1.48 11.23 -6.77
N GLU A 101 0.21 10.92 -6.51
CA GLU A 101 -0.51 9.82 -7.14
C GLU A 101 -0.58 9.99 -8.68
N ILE A 102 -0.84 11.21 -9.17
CA ILE A 102 -0.93 11.50 -10.61
C ILE A 102 0.45 11.62 -11.23
N LEU A 103 1.36 12.31 -10.54
CA LEU A 103 2.75 12.44 -10.98
C LEU A 103 3.45 11.07 -11.03
N GLY A 104 3.12 10.19 -10.08
CA GLY A 104 3.55 8.79 -10.05
C GLY A 104 3.10 8.02 -11.28
N VAL A 105 1.82 8.10 -11.65
CA VAL A 105 1.29 7.51 -12.90
C VAL A 105 2.09 7.97 -14.12
N ILE A 106 2.39 9.27 -14.21
CA ILE A 106 3.16 9.83 -15.34
C ILE A 106 4.57 9.24 -15.39
N LEU A 107 5.26 9.17 -14.25
CA LEU A 107 6.63 8.63 -14.17
C LEU A 107 6.71 7.14 -14.52
N VAL A 108 5.76 6.34 -14.02
CA VAL A 108 5.89 4.88 -14.06
C VAL A 108 5.21 4.23 -15.25
N LYS A 109 4.34 4.95 -15.98
CA LYS A 109 3.54 4.39 -17.09
C LYS A 109 4.36 3.58 -18.08
N GLU A 110 5.43 4.16 -18.61
CA GLU A 110 6.24 3.48 -19.64
C GLU A 110 7.03 2.31 -19.03
N LYS A 111 7.52 2.44 -17.78
CA LYS A 111 8.19 1.35 -17.06
C LYS A 111 7.24 0.17 -16.79
N VAL A 112 6.02 0.43 -16.32
CA VAL A 112 5.01 -0.60 -16.08
C VAL A 112 4.66 -1.31 -17.40
N LYS A 113 4.50 -0.55 -18.48
CA LYS A 113 4.25 -1.11 -19.81
C LYS A 113 5.41 -1.99 -20.29
N GLU A 114 6.65 -1.54 -20.11
CA GLU A 114 7.86 -2.33 -20.40
C GLU A 114 7.84 -3.66 -19.64
N ILE A 115 7.62 -3.62 -18.33
CA ILE A 115 7.58 -4.83 -17.48
C ILE A 115 6.46 -5.78 -17.93
N LEU A 116 5.24 -5.28 -18.15
CA LEU A 116 4.10 -6.10 -18.57
C LEU A 116 4.34 -6.73 -19.96
N THR A 117 4.84 -5.97 -20.93
CA THR A 117 5.12 -6.49 -22.28
C THR A 117 6.28 -7.49 -22.32
N SER A 118 7.13 -7.54 -21.29
CA SER A 118 8.14 -8.59 -21.12
C SER A 118 7.58 -9.94 -20.64
N LEU A 119 6.31 -9.97 -20.20
CA LEU A 119 5.63 -11.13 -19.60
C LEU A 119 4.37 -11.57 -20.36
N TYR A 120 3.76 -10.66 -21.10
CA TYR A 120 2.48 -10.85 -21.78
C TYR A 120 2.53 -10.30 -23.21
N ASP A 121 1.62 -10.79 -24.06
CA ASP A 121 1.35 -10.14 -25.34
C ASP A 121 0.84 -8.71 -25.13
N ILE A 122 0.92 -7.90 -26.20
CA ILE A 122 0.58 -6.47 -26.14
C ILE A 122 -0.89 -6.24 -25.78
N GLU A 123 -1.80 -7.12 -26.17
CA GLU A 123 -3.23 -6.98 -25.90
C GLU A 123 -3.49 -7.12 -24.40
N LYS A 124 -2.99 -8.20 -23.80
CA LYS A 124 -3.12 -8.45 -22.37
C LYS A 124 -2.37 -7.41 -21.53
N ALA A 125 -1.14 -7.07 -21.89
CA ALA A 125 -0.38 -6.02 -21.21
C ALA A 125 -1.12 -4.67 -21.22
N SER A 126 -1.76 -4.31 -22.35
CA SER A 126 -2.54 -3.07 -22.48
C SER A 126 -3.82 -3.07 -21.65
N LYS A 127 -4.42 -4.24 -21.36
CA LYS A 127 -5.56 -4.38 -20.46
C LYS A 127 -5.17 -4.32 -18.98
N MET A 128 -4.01 -4.88 -18.63
CA MET A 128 -3.50 -4.87 -17.25
C MET A 128 -2.93 -3.52 -16.82
N LEU A 129 -2.30 -2.78 -17.75
CA LEU A 129 -1.65 -1.50 -17.46
C LEU A 129 -2.59 -0.49 -16.76
N PRO A 130 -3.81 -0.22 -17.26
CA PRO A 130 -4.74 0.70 -16.58
C PRO A 130 -5.07 0.30 -15.14
N ILE A 131 -5.18 -0.99 -14.83
CA ILE A 131 -5.52 -1.47 -13.47
C ILE A 131 -4.33 -1.21 -12.52
N VAL A 132 -3.09 -1.41 -13.00
CA VAL A 132 -1.89 -1.03 -12.24
C VAL A 132 -1.86 0.48 -11.99
N LEU A 133 -2.12 1.29 -13.02
CA LEU A 133 -2.11 2.74 -12.88
C LEU A 133 -3.25 3.25 -12.00
N GLU A 134 -4.40 2.58 -12.00
CA GLU A 134 -5.51 2.87 -11.08
C GLU A 134 -5.11 2.63 -9.63
N CYS A 135 -4.41 1.52 -9.33
CA CYS A 135 -3.86 1.27 -7.98
C CYS A 135 -3.00 2.45 -7.50
N ILE A 136 -2.15 2.97 -8.38
CA ILE A 136 -1.27 4.11 -8.08
C ILE A 136 -2.07 5.41 -7.95
N ALA A 137 -3.00 5.67 -8.86
CA ALA A 137 -3.77 6.91 -8.88
C ALA A 137 -4.74 7.03 -7.67
N CYS A 138 -5.28 5.91 -7.19
CA CYS A 138 -6.32 5.92 -6.17
C CYS A 138 -5.80 5.69 -4.75
N HIS A 139 -4.52 5.31 -4.57
CA HIS A 139 -4.02 4.88 -3.26
C HIS A 139 -4.19 5.91 -2.13
N MET A 140 -4.33 7.21 -2.45
CA MET A 140 -4.57 8.28 -1.47
C MET A 140 -6.04 8.45 -1.03
N GLY A 141 -6.99 7.80 -1.70
CA GLY A 141 -8.43 7.98 -1.49
C GLY A 141 -8.99 9.29 -2.06
N ASN A 142 -8.18 10.07 -2.80
CA ASN A 142 -8.61 11.29 -3.49
C ASN A 142 -9.41 10.97 -4.77
N LEU A 143 -9.11 9.83 -5.39
CA LEU A 143 -9.83 9.28 -6.53
C LEU A 143 -10.47 7.97 -6.10
N GLN A 144 -11.70 7.73 -6.57
CA GLN A 144 -12.42 6.52 -6.21
C GLN A 144 -11.90 5.32 -7.03
N ALA A 145 -11.30 4.35 -6.35
CA ALA A 145 -10.95 3.07 -6.95
C ALA A 145 -12.20 2.30 -7.40
N THR A 146 -12.15 1.76 -8.63
CA THR A 146 -13.21 0.98 -9.28
C THR A 146 -12.87 -0.52 -9.37
N SER A 147 -11.59 -0.89 -9.32
CA SER A 147 -11.15 -2.29 -9.19
C SER A 147 -10.95 -2.74 -7.74
N LEU A 148 -11.13 -4.03 -7.48
CA LEU A 148 -10.79 -4.61 -6.18
C LEU A 148 -9.29 -4.47 -5.88
N GLU A 149 -8.45 -4.62 -6.91
CA GLU A 149 -7.00 -4.48 -6.84
C GLU A 149 -6.59 -3.11 -6.32
N ALA A 150 -7.13 -2.02 -6.89
CA ALA A 150 -6.82 -0.67 -6.45
C ALA A 150 -7.28 -0.39 -5.01
N ARG A 151 -8.47 -0.89 -4.64
CA ARG A 151 -8.99 -0.79 -3.26
C ARG A 151 -8.12 -1.53 -2.25
N ILE A 152 -7.60 -2.71 -2.63
CA ILE A 152 -6.66 -3.47 -1.79
C ILE A 152 -5.38 -2.67 -1.59
N VAL A 153 -4.80 -2.07 -2.65
CA VAL A 153 -3.57 -1.27 -2.53
C VAL A 153 -3.75 -0.07 -1.61
N GLU A 154 -4.87 0.65 -1.73
CA GLU A 154 -5.21 1.78 -0.86
C GLU A 154 -5.25 1.39 0.63
N VAL A 155 -5.96 0.31 0.99
CA VAL A 155 -5.99 -0.15 2.39
C VAL A 155 -4.62 -0.65 2.83
N SER A 156 -3.88 -1.33 1.96
CA SER A 156 -2.55 -1.87 2.26
C SER A 156 -1.56 -0.77 2.63
N ASP A 157 -1.58 0.36 1.93
CA ASP A 157 -0.77 1.53 2.27
C ASP A 157 -1.10 2.05 3.68
N GLY A 158 -2.39 2.15 4.01
CA GLY A 158 -2.86 2.57 5.34
C GLY A 158 -2.43 1.67 6.51
N THR A 159 -1.96 0.45 6.26
CA THR A 159 -1.51 -0.49 7.31
C THR A 159 -0.06 -0.31 7.75
N ASP A 160 0.72 0.56 7.10
CA ASP A 160 2.14 0.73 7.39
C ASP A 160 2.43 1.89 8.37
N ILE A 161 1.81 1.82 9.55
CA ILE A 161 1.85 2.87 10.58
C ILE A 161 2.67 2.50 11.84
N THR A 162 3.55 1.50 11.74
CA THR A 162 4.35 1.00 12.88
C THR A 162 5.55 1.89 13.24
N LYS A 163 6.00 1.85 14.49
CA LYS A 163 7.09 2.68 15.03
C LYS A 163 8.42 2.58 14.29
N GLY A 164 8.70 1.44 13.64
CA GLY A 164 9.89 1.25 12.79
C GLY A 164 9.95 2.22 11.60
N ARG A 165 8.83 2.91 11.31
CA ARG A 165 8.66 3.85 10.20
C ARG A 165 8.85 5.31 10.56
N ALA A 166 8.88 5.63 11.85
CA ALA A 166 9.25 6.95 12.37
C ALA A 166 10.77 7.14 12.33
N ARG A 167 11.40 7.02 11.15
CA ARG A 167 12.83 7.33 10.97
C ARG A 167 13.01 8.83 10.69
N ILE A 168 12.78 9.66 11.70
CA ILE A 168 12.93 11.11 11.55
C ILE A 168 14.23 11.57 12.23
N PRO A 169 15.08 12.36 11.55
CA PRO A 169 16.16 13.08 12.21
C PRO A 169 15.57 14.01 13.27
N PHE A 170 16.05 13.91 14.51
CA PHE A 170 15.64 14.68 15.70
C PHE A 170 15.71 16.23 15.57
N HIS A 171 15.93 16.80 14.39
CA HIS A 171 16.41 18.18 14.20
C HIS A 171 15.41 19.17 13.58
N ILE A 172 14.15 18.81 13.35
CA ILE A 172 13.13 19.79 12.92
C ILE A 172 12.16 20.00 14.07
N GLY A 173 12.36 21.09 14.81
CA GLY A 173 11.72 21.47 16.08
C GLY A 173 10.22 21.77 16.02
N LYS A 174 9.43 20.90 15.41
CA LYS A 174 7.99 20.81 15.63
C LYS A 174 7.69 19.53 16.41
N GLU A 175 7.19 19.71 17.63
CA GLU A 175 6.42 18.71 18.34
C GLU A 175 5.24 18.33 17.46
N ASP A 176 5.34 17.18 16.82
CA ASP A 176 4.39 16.76 15.81
C ASP A 176 3.69 15.51 16.36
N ILE A 177 2.41 15.65 16.68
CA ILE A 177 1.55 14.60 17.23
C ILE A 177 1.56 13.34 16.35
N HIS A 178 1.81 13.49 15.04
CA HIS A 178 2.00 12.38 14.11
C HIS A 178 3.22 11.51 14.47
N LYS A 179 4.29 12.10 15.03
CA LYS A 179 5.51 11.37 15.40
C LYS A 179 5.32 10.55 16.66
N PHE A 180 4.76 11.17 17.71
CA PHE A 180 4.53 10.50 18.99
C PHE A 180 3.51 9.36 18.85
N SER A 181 2.49 9.55 18.03
CA SER A 181 1.49 8.51 17.76
C SER A 181 2.05 7.33 16.98
N ALA A 182 2.89 7.55 15.95
CA ALA A 182 3.52 6.45 15.22
C ALA A 182 4.48 5.63 16.09
N LEU A 183 5.18 6.26 17.04
CA LEU A 183 6.08 5.58 17.98
C LEU A 183 5.36 4.64 18.94
N ALA A 184 4.05 4.81 19.13
CA ALA A 184 3.25 3.98 20.02
C ALA A 184 2.87 2.63 19.41
N ILE A 185 2.86 2.49 18.08
CA ILE A 185 2.41 1.27 17.40
C ILE A 185 3.56 0.28 17.24
N ASN A 186 3.43 -0.90 17.84
CA ASN A 186 4.42 -1.96 17.81
C ASN A 186 4.31 -2.82 16.56
N GLU A 187 3.09 -3.28 16.28
CA GLU A 187 2.85 -4.34 15.31
C GLU A 187 1.46 -4.17 14.70
N ILE A 188 1.37 -4.51 13.42
CA ILE A 188 0.10 -4.65 12.71
C ILE A 188 -0.01 -6.06 12.17
N LYS A 189 -1.11 -6.73 12.50
CA LYS A 189 -1.43 -8.08 12.03
C LYS A 189 -2.68 -8.02 11.18
N ILE A 190 -2.54 -8.40 9.91
CA ILE A 190 -3.65 -8.58 8.96
C ILE A 190 -4.01 -10.07 8.97
N MET A 191 -5.23 -10.38 9.39
CA MET A 191 -5.71 -11.75 9.52
C MET A 191 -7.17 -11.86 9.06
N LYS A 192 -7.66 -13.10 8.92
CA LYS A 192 -9.08 -13.35 8.66
C LYS A 192 -9.89 -13.00 9.91
N GLY A 193 -10.93 -12.19 9.72
CA GLY A 193 -11.86 -11.83 10.80
C GLY A 193 -13.00 -12.83 10.96
N GLU A 194 -13.73 -12.70 12.07
CA GLU A 194 -14.92 -13.52 12.36
C GLU A 194 -16.20 -12.82 11.85
N GLU A 195 -16.35 -11.54 12.17
CA GLU A 195 -17.51 -10.72 11.77
C GLU A 195 -17.32 -10.17 10.35
N LYS A 196 -16.18 -9.52 10.10
CA LYS A 196 -15.81 -9.02 8.77
C LYS A 196 -14.70 -9.88 8.14
N PRO A 197 -14.61 -9.97 6.80
CA PRO A 197 -13.60 -10.77 6.12
C PRO A 197 -12.16 -10.51 6.61
N ILE A 198 -11.78 -9.25 6.80
CA ILE A 198 -10.43 -8.84 7.19
C ILE A 198 -10.46 -8.26 8.61
N LYS A 199 -9.57 -8.75 9.46
CA LYS A 199 -9.24 -8.17 10.76
C LYS A 199 -7.85 -7.56 10.73
N ILE A 200 -7.76 -6.28 11.11
CA ILE A 200 -6.50 -5.57 11.30
C ILE A 200 -6.32 -5.32 12.79
N LEU A 201 -5.45 -6.10 13.42
CA LEU A 201 -5.08 -5.91 14.83
C LEU A 201 -3.86 -4.98 14.90
N VAL A 202 -4.00 -3.89 15.65
CA VAL A 202 -2.96 -2.88 15.91
C VAL A 202 -2.54 -2.97 17.37
N GLU A 203 -1.32 -3.43 17.61
CA GLU A 203 -0.75 -3.58 18.95
C GLU A 203 0.03 -2.30 19.30
N MET A 204 -0.28 -1.67 20.44
CA MET A 204 0.38 -0.41 20.82
C MET A 204 0.68 -0.30 22.33
N ASP A 205 1.78 0.38 22.64
CA ASP A 205 2.22 0.64 24.02
C ASP A 205 1.47 1.85 24.63
N ASP A 206 1.01 2.77 23.78
CA ASP A 206 0.36 4.02 24.21
C ASP A 206 -0.85 4.36 23.34
N SER A 207 -1.87 4.95 23.96
CA SER A 207 -3.09 5.42 23.30
C SER A 207 -2.85 6.50 22.23
N ALA A 208 -1.69 7.16 22.21
CA ALA A 208 -1.32 8.08 21.15
C ALA A 208 -1.38 7.41 19.76
N GLY A 209 -1.16 6.09 19.67
CA GLY A 209 -1.26 5.33 18.42
C GLY A 209 -2.65 5.34 17.79
N ILE A 210 -3.71 5.60 18.57
CA ILE A 210 -5.08 5.75 18.06
C ILE A 210 -5.15 6.80 16.95
N PHE A 211 -4.40 7.89 17.08
CA PHE A 211 -4.39 8.95 16.08
C PHE A 211 -3.90 8.46 14.71
N GLN A 212 -2.95 7.52 14.64
CA GLN A 212 -2.53 6.93 13.35
C GLN A 212 -3.62 6.06 12.75
N ILE A 213 -4.37 5.35 13.58
CA ILE A 213 -5.52 4.56 13.13
C ILE A 213 -6.55 5.48 12.49
N GLU A 214 -6.95 6.55 13.18
CA GLU A 214 -7.99 7.47 12.72
C GLU A 214 -7.53 8.28 11.50
N GLU A 215 -6.32 8.83 11.53
CA GLU A 215 -5.87 9.77 10.49
C GLU A 215 -5.31 9.09 9.24
N THR A 216 -4.94 7.81 9.32
CA THR A 216 -4.32 7.07 8.20
C THR A 216 -5.16 5.85 7.84
N LEU A 217 -5.23 4.85 8.71
CA LEU A 217 -5.83 3.55 8.36
C LEU A 217 -7.33 3.68 8.06
N LEU A 218 -8.11 4.28 8.94
CA LEU A 218 -9.57 4.39 8.77
C LEU A 218 -9.96 5.26 7.56
N LYS A 219 -9.15 6.29 7.24
CA LYS A 219 -9.38 7.09 6.03
C LYS A 219 -9.20 6.25 4.77
N LYS A 220 -8.19 5.37 4.72
CA LYS A 220 -7.94 4.48 3.59
C LYS A 220 -8.99 3.38 3.49
N VAL A 221 -9.44 2.83 4.63
CA VAL A 221 -10.58 1.89 4.67
C VAL A 221 -11.83 2.54 4.08
N LYS A 222 -12.14 3.78 4.46
CA LYS A 222 -13.28 4.54 3.94
C LYS A 222 -13.15 4.88 2.46
N GLY A 223 -12.00 5.42 2.02
CA GLY A 223 -11.78 5.76 0.61
C GLY A 223 -11.89 4.54 -0.32
N ALA A 224 -11.41 3.40 0.15
CA ALA A 224 -11.55 2.12 -0.52
C ALA A 224 -12.95 1.50 -0.42
N ASN A 225 -13.94 2.13 0.25
CA ASN A 225 -15.26 1.54 0.56
C ASN A 225 -15.15 0.15 1.24
N PHE A 226 -14.15 -0.05 2.10
CA PHE A 226 -13.84 -1.31 2.78
C PHE A 226 -14.45 -1.40 4.18
N GLU A 227 -15.32 -0.47 4.57
CA GLU A 227 -15.96 -0.43 5.88
C GLU A 227 -16.69 -1.74 6.18
N ASP A 228 -17.43 -2.32 5.24
CA ASP A 228 -18.11 -3.61 5.44
C ASP A 228 -17.17 -4.83 5.34
N LEU A 229 -15.90 -4.62 4.98
CA LEU A 229 -14.92 -5.68 4.74
C LEU A 229 -13.83 -5.78 5.80
N VAL A 230 -13.55 -4.68 6.51
CA VAL A 230 -12.44 -4.54 7.44
C VAL A 230 -12.94 -4.21 8.84
N GLU A 231 -12.52 -4.98 9.84
CA GLU A 231 -12.59 -4.63 11.24
C GLU A 231 -11.20 -4.21 11.74
N VAL A 232 -11.10 -3.07 12.41
CA VAL A 232 -9.85 -2.61 13.01
C VAL A 232 -9.97 -2.73 14.52
N ILE A 233 -9.03 -3.46 15.13
CA ILE A 233 -8.96 -3.64 16.58
C ILE A 233 -7.65 -3.04 17.07
N ALA A 234 -7.73 -2.06 17.95
CA ALA A 234 -6.59 -1.49 18.65
C ALA A 234 -6.45 -2.15 20.02
N HIS A 235 -5.35 -2.83 20.27
CA HIS A 235 -4.99 -3.37 21.58
C HIS A 235 -3.92 -2.48 22.21
N VAL A 236 -4.27 -1.82 23.30
CA VAL A 236 -3.39 -0.90 24.04
C VAL A 236 -2.93 -1.57 25.33
N GLU A 237 -1.62 -1.73 25.50
CA GLU A 237 -1.07 -2.38 26.69
C GLU A 237 -1.56 -1.69 27.97
N GLY A 238 -2.12 -2.49 28.89
CA GLY A 238 -2.67 -2.00 30.16
C GLY A 238 -4.00 -1.22 30.07
N LYS A 239 -4.54 -0.94 28.86
CA LYS A 239 -5.84 -0.25 28.69
C LYS A 239 -6.92 -1.10 28.01
N GLY A 240 -6.54 -2.20 27.34
CA GLY A 240 -7.48 -3.15 26.73
C GLY A 240 -7.70 -2.91 25.23
N GLU A 241 -8.81 -3.43 24.71
CA GLU A 241 -9.13 -3.43 23.28
C GLU A 241 -10.19 -2.38 22.91
N PHE A 242 -9.98 -1.70 21.78
CA PHE A 242 -10.91 -0.76 21.16
C PHE A 242 -11.22 -1.25 19.74
N THR A 243 -12.50 -1.42 19.43
CA THR A 243 -12.94 -1.87 18.10
C THR A 243 -13.50 -0.69 17.32
N TYR A 244 -13.05 -0.54 16.08
CA TYR A 244 -13.57 0.45 15.15
C TYR A 244 -14.54 -0.21 14.17
N PRO A 245 -15.68 0.46 13.88
CA PRO A 245 -16.63 0.00 12.89
C PRO A 245 -16.11 0.13 11.46
#